data_AF-A0A4R2ZR12-F1
#
_entry.id   AF-A0A4R2ZR12-F1
#
_cell.length_a   1.000
_cell.length_b   1.000
_cell.length_c   1.000
_cell.angle_alpha   90.00
_cell.angle_beta   90.00
_cell.angle_gamma   90.00
#
_symmetry.space_group_name_H-M   'P 1'
#
loop_
_entity.id
_entity.type
_entity.pdbx_description
1 polymer ?
#
loop_
_entity_poly.entity_id
_entity_poly.type
_entity_poly.pdbx_seq_one_letter_code
_entity_poly.pdbx_strand_id
1 'polypeptide(L)'
;MNKLKFSLTAFVILVVSSFMPVLQVLIMYLNSIIAEPIGVLLSKNDSIGMYLVNSLFSLTMLVLFYFSNTTVAKIFSTIGFLLFFLPLFFYSTTNLFTDETGRSRLERFYFLQFLIAGFVAGLLLVVIELIKSKKTN
;
A
#
# COMPACT_ATOMS: atom_id res chain seq x y z
N MET A 1 -17.77 -9.36 13.79
CA MET A 1 -16.32 -9.46 14.06
C MET A 1 -15.95 -8.38 15.07
N ASN A 2 -15.21 -8.70 16.15
CA ASN A 2 -14.57 -7.66 16.97
C ASN A 2 -13.79 -6.72 16.03
N LYS A 3 -13.94 -5.41 16.19
CA LYS A 3 -13.41 -4.39 15.25
C LYS A 3 -11.95 -4.73 14.88
N LEU A 4 -11.09 -4.92 15.88
CA LEU A 4 -9.68 -5.27 15.73
C LEU A 4 -9.37 -6.52 14.88
N LYS A 5 -10.28 -7.50 14.81
CA LYS A 5 -10.05 -8.77 14.09
C LYS A 5 -9.85 -8.52 12.60
N PHE A 6 -10.51 -7.52 12.01
CA PHE A 6 -10.36 -7.26 10.57
C PHE A 6 -8.94 -6.83 10.21
N SER A 7 -8.43 -5.75 10.82
CA SER A 7 -7.08 -5.26 10.50
C SER A 7 -5.99 -6.27 10.83
N LEU A 8 -6.16 -7.07 11.89
CA LEU A 8 -5.24 -8.17 12.20
C LEU A 8 -5.26 -9.25 11.12
N THR A 9 -6.44 -9.67 10.64
CA THR A 9 -6.54 -10.62 9.53
C THR A 9 -5.90 -10.05 8.28
N ALA A 10 -6.18 -8.79 7.93
CA ALA A 10 -5.57 -8.14 6.78
C ALA A 10 -4.04 -8.07 6.89
N PHE A 11 -3.52 -7.76 8.08
CA PHE A 11 -2.09 -7.74 8.36
C PHE A 11 -1.45 -9.11 8.17
N VAL A 12 -2.03 -10.18 8.73
CA VAL A 12 -1.51 -11.54 8.53
C VAL A 12 -1.52 -11.92 7.03
N ILE A 13 -2.60 -11.59 6.32
CA ILE A 13 -2.70 -11.84 4.86
C ILE A 13 -1.58 -11.09 4.11
N LEU A 14 -1.28 -9.84 4.47
CA LEU A 14 -0.20 -9.05 3.84
C LEU A 14 1.19 -9.64 4.08
N VAL A 15 1.44 -10.14 5.29
CA VAL A 15 2.71 -10.79 5.62
C VAL A 15 2.85 -12.10 4.84
N VAL A 16 1.80 -12.92 4.78
CA VAL A 16 1.84 -14.19 4.03
C VAL A 16 1.93 -13.96 2.52
N SER A 17 1.20 -12.98 1.99
CA SER A 17 1.24 -12.64 0.55
C SER A 17 2.57 -12.04 0.11
N SER A 18 3.41 -11.57 1.03
CA SER A 18 4.78 -11.15 0.71
C SER A 18 5.64 -12.29 0.15
N PHE A 19 5.28 -13.54 0.42
CA PHE A 19 5.94 -14.72 -0.16
C PHE A 19 5.38 -15.12 -1.54
N MET A 20 4.40 -14.37 -2.06
CA MET A 20 3.71 -14.66 -3.32
C MET A 20 3.99 -13.56 -4.37
N PRO A 21 5.03 -13.71 -5.21
CA PRO A 21 5.44 -12.69 -6.18
C PRO A 21 4.31 -12.24 -7.12
N VAL A 22 3.41 -13.17 -7.48
CA VAL A 22 2.29 -12.92 -8.40
C VAL A 22 1.38 -11.80 -7.92
N LEU A 23 1.06 -11.76 -6.62
CA LEU A 23 0.19 -10.70 -6.07
C LEU A 23 0.88 -9.33 -6.11
N GLN A 24 2.18 -9.31 -5.92
CA GLN A 24 2.99 -8.08 -5.91
C GLN A 24 3.02 -7.47 -7.30
N VAL A 25 3.33 -8.29 -8.29
CA VAL A 25 3.34 -7.91 -9.70
C VAL A 25 1.96 -7.40 -10.11
N LEU A 26 0.89 -8.13 -9.77
CA LEU A 26 -0.48 -7.74 -10.10
C LEU A 26 -0.85 -6.36 -9.53
N ILE A 27 -0.49 -6.08 -8.27
CA ILE A 27 -0.73 -4.77 -7.64
C ILE A 27 0.04 -3.67 -8.36
N MET A 28 1.31 -3.90 -8.72
CA MET A 28 2.12 -2.92 -9.44
C MET A 28 1.54 -2.60 -10.81
N TYR A 29 1.14 -3.62 -11.59
CA TYR A 29 0.53 -3.42 -12.92
C TYR A 29 -0.82 -2.71 -12.83
N LEU A 30 -1.69 -3.11 -11.91
CA LEU A 30 -2.98 -2.45 -11.70
C LEU A 30 -2.80 -1.00 -11.29
N ASN A 31 -1.81 -0.71 -10.44
CA ASN A 31 -1.47 0.65 -10.09
C ASN A 31 -1.03 1.46 -11.30
N SER A 32 -0.11 0.94 -12.12
CA SER A 32 0.36 1.62 -13.34
C SER A 32 -0.80 1.99 -14.26
N ILE A 33 -1.71 1.05 -14.54
CA ILE A 33 -2.88 1.30 -15.40
C ILE A 33 -3.76 2.45 -14.90
N ILE A 34 -3.90 2.58 -13.57
CA ILE A 34 -4.78 3.59 -12.96
C ILE A 34 -4.06 4.92 -12.73
N ALA A 35 -2.81 4.88 -12.29
CA ALA A 35 -2.04 6.05 -11.89
C ALA A 35 -1.35 6.75 -13.07
N GLU A 36 -0.94 6.02 -14.11
CA GLU A 36 -0.21 6.57 -15.26
C GLU A 36 -1.00 7.64 -16.03
N PRO A 37 -2.28 7.44 -16.40
CA PRO A 37 -3.05 8.48 -17.08
C PRO A 37 -3.18 9.75 -16.25
N ILE A 38 -3.27 9.61 -14.92
CA ILE A 38 -3.42 10.72 -13.98
C ILE A 38 -2.07 11.43 -13.77
N GLY A 39 -0.97 10.67 -13.69
CA GLY A 39 0.39 11.20 -13.57
C GLY A 39 0.79 12.06 -14.77
N VAL A 40 0.50 11.60 -15.99
CA VAL A 40 0.73 12.33 -17.24
C VAL A 40 -0.05 13.65 -17.28
N LEU A 41 -1.26 13.68 -16.72
CA LEU A 41 -2.07 14.90 -16.64
C LEU A 41 -1.55 15.92 -15.61
N LEU A 42 -0.92 15.45 -14.52
CA LEU A 42 -0.54 16.28 -13.38
C LEU A 42 0.90 16.80 -13.42
N SER A 43 1.81 16.19 -14.19
CA SER A 43 3.20 16.66 -14.24
C SER A 43 3.90 16.34 -15.56
N LYS A 44 4.80 17.24 -16.00
CA LYS A 44 5.75 16.97 -17.09
C LYS A 44 6.88 16.01 -16.68
N ASN A 45 7.02 15.75 -15.38
CA ASN A 45 8.05 14.87 -14.83
C ASN A 45 7.37 13.63 -14.22
N ASP A 46 7.42 12.51 -14.94
CA ASP A 46 6.62 11.30 -14.69
C ASP A 46 6.74 10.78 -13.26
N SER A 47 7.93 10.91 -12.66
CA SER A 47 8.20 10.43 -11.30
C SER A 47 7.43 11.19 -10.21
N ILE A 48 7.44 12.52 -10.25
CA ILE A 48 6.79 13.37 -9.22
C ILE A 48 5.27 13.20 -9.27
N GLY A 49 4.70 13.13 -10.48
CA GLY A 49 3.27 12.87 -10.68
C GLY A 49 2.83 11.56 -10.03
N MET A 50 3.60 10.49 -10.25
CA MET A 50 3.32 9.17 -9.65
C MET A 50 3.38 9.19 -8.11
N TYR A 51 4.34 9.89 -7.50
CA TYR A 51 4.41 10.03 -6.05
C TYR A 51 3.19 10.74 -5.48
N LEU A 52 2.77 11.84 -6.11
CA LEU A 52 1.63 12.64 -5.66
C LEU A 52 0.32 11.85 -5.77
N VAL A 53 0.06 11.20 -6.91
CA VAL A 53 -1.13 10.39 -7.13
C VAL A 53 -1.20 9.27 -6.10
N ASN A 54 -0.14 8.47 -5.97
CA ASN A 54 -0.13 7.36 -5.03
C ASN A 54 -0.27 7.80 -3.57
N SER A 55 0.34 8.92 -3.18
CA SER A 55 0.20 9.47 -1.82
C SER A 55 -1.23 9.96 -1.55
N LEU A 56 -1.82 10.71 -2.48
CA LEU A 56 -3.17 11.24 -2.33
C LEU A 56 -4.21 10.11 -2.24
N PHE A 57 -4.14 9.14 -3.15
CA PHE A 57 -5.10 8.04 -3.16
C PHE A 57 -4.92 7.08 -1.98
N SER A 58 -3.68 6.76 -1.58
CA SER A 58 -3.45 5.92 -0.39
C SER A 58 -3.96 6.62 0.89
N LEU A 59 -3.70 7.92 1.06
CA LEU A 59 -4.22 8.69 2.19
C LEU A 59 -5.74 8.75 2.18
N THR A 60 -6.34 9.03 1.02
CA THR A 60 -7.80 9.07 0.85
C THR A 60 -8.43 7.73 1.25
N MET A 61 -7.84 6.61 0.83
CA MET A 61 -8.33 5.28 1.16
C MET A 61 -8.17 4.96 2.66
N LEU A 62 -7.09 5.39 3.32
CA LEU A 62 -6.96 5.28 4.78
C LEU A 62 -8.02 6.10 5.53
N VAL A 63 -8.34 7.30 5.06
CA VAL A 63 -9.42 8.12 5.62
C VAL A 63 -10.77 7.43 5.46
N LEU A 64 -11.06 6.89 4.27
CA LEU A 64 -12.27 6.10 4.03
C LEU A 64 -12.32 4.85 4.92
N PHE A 65 -11.19 4.17 5.12
CA PHE A 65 -11.08 3.05 6.05
C PHE A 65 -11.43 3.46 7.48
N TYR A 66 -10.91 4.60 7.96
CA TYR A 66 -11.26 5.13 9.27
C TYR A 66 -12.77 5.38 9.42
N PHE A 67 -13.43 5.97 8.42
CA PHE A 67 -14.88 6.24 8.49
C PHE A 67 -15.76 5.03 8.16
N SER A 68 -15.20 3.93 7.65
CA SER A 68 -15.97 2.75 7.25
C SER A 68 -16.66 2.04 8.42
N ASN A 69 -17.97 1.83 8.31
CA ASN A 69 -18.78 1.14 9.32
C ASN A 69 -19.19 -0.27 8.89
N THR A 70 -19.17 -0.57 7.59
CA THR A 70 -19.48 -1.91 7.04
C THR A 70 -18.20 -2.66 6.68
N THR A 71 -18.24 -4.00 6.79
CA THR A 71 -17.11 -4.86 6.39
C THR A 71 -16.74 -4.68 4.92
N VAL A 72 -17.75 -4.50 4.05
CA VAL A 72 -17.55 -4.27 2.63
C VAL A 72 -16.73 -2.99 2.38
N ALA A 73 -17.11 -1.87 3.02
CA ALA A 73 -16.36 -0.62 2.89
C ALA A 73 -14.92 -0.75 3.42
N LYS A 74 -14.69 -1.51 4.50
CA LYS A 74 -13.34 -1.81 5.01
C LYS A 74 -12.51 -2.58 3.99
N ILE A 75 -13.09 -3.59 3.34
CA ILE A 75 -12.39 -4.37 2.31
C ILE A 75 -12.00 -3.47 1.13
N PHE A 76 -12.95 -2.72 0.57
CA PHE A 76 -12.68 -1.84 -0.56
C PHE A 76 -11.62 -0.76 -0.25
N SER A 77 -11.74 -0.11 0.91
CA SER A 77 -10.75 0.90 1.33
C SER A 77 -9.39 0.28 1.63
N THR A 78 -9.32 -0.96 2.14
CA THR A 78 -8.05 -1.66 2.33
C THR A 78 -7.41 -2.02 1.00
N ILE A 79 -8.16 -2.57 0.05
CA ILE A 79 -7.66 -2.90 -1.30
C ILE A 79 -7.17 -1.63 -1.99
N GLY A 80 -7.98 -0.57 -1.97
CA GLY A 80 -7.60 0.73 -2.53
C GLY A 80 -6.35 1.28 -1.86
N PHE A 81 -6.27 1.26 -0.53
CA PHE A 81 -5.07 1.70 0.19
C PHE A 81 -3.82 0.93 -0.27
N LEU A 82 -3.88 -0.40 -0.30
CA LEU A 82 -2.76 -1.25 -0.72
C LEU A 82 -2.35 -1.02 -2.18
N LEU A 83 -3.32 -0.81 -3.06
CA LEU A 83 -3.12 -0.57 -4.49
C LEU A 83 -2.27 0.67 -4.75
N PHE A 84 -2.34 1.69 -3.90
CA PHE A 84 -1.55 2.92 -4.05
C PHE A 84 -0.37 3.01 -3.06
N PHE A 85 -0.50 2.45 -1.86
CA PHE A 85 0.53 2.50 -0.84
C PHE A 85 1.72 1.60 -1.16
N LEU A 86 1.49 0.38 -1.66
CA LEU A 86 2.59 -0.54 -1.96
C LEU A 86 3.50 0.03 -3.07
N PRO A 87 2.98 0.50 -4.23
CA PRO A 87 3.82 1.16 -5.23
C PRO A 87 4.54 2.40 -4.69
N LEU A 88 3.85 3.24 -3.89
CA LEU A 88 4.48 4.40 -3.24
C LEU A 88 5.67 4.01 -2.37
N PHE A 89 5.50 2.97 -1.55
CA PHE A 89 6.56 2.44 -0.70
C PHE A 89 7.72 1.93 -1.55
N PHE A 90 7.43 1.23 -2.65
CA PHE A 90 8.45 0.71 -3.54
C PHE A 90 9.26 1.83 -4.21
N TYR A 91 8.60 2.83 -4.78
CA TYR A 91 9.26 3.97 -5.40
C TYR A 91 10.13 4.73 -4.37
N SER A 92 9.57 5.04 -3.20
CA SER A 92 10.29 5.80 -2.16
C SER A 92 11.49 5.06 -1.56
N THR A 93 11.49 3.72 -1.61
CA THR A 93 12.59 2.90 -1.07
C THR A 93 13.50 2.32 -2.14
N THR A 94 13.26 2.59 -3.43
CA THR A 94 14.03 2.00 -4.55
C THR A 94 15.54 2.22 -4.38
N ASN A 95 15.95 3.44 -3.98
CA ASN A 95 17.36 3.80 -3.78
C ASN A 95 18.06 2.99 -2.68
N LEU A 96 17.31 2.38 -1.75
CA LEU A 96 17.85 1.51 -0.69
C LEU A 96 18.12 0.08 -1.19
N PHE A 97 17.55 -0.30 -2.34
CA PHE A 97 17.63 -1.64 -2.92
C PHE A 97 18.34 -1.68 -4.29
N THR A 98 18.81 -0.54 -4.77
CA THR A 98 19.70 -0.41 -5.95
C THR A 98 21.16 -0.29 -5.50
N ASP A 99 22.10 -0.95 -6.20
CA ASP A 99 23.53 -0.75 -5.94
C ASP A 99 24.10 0.50 -6.64
N GLU A 100 25.37 0.82 -6.37
CA GLU A 100 26.09 1.99 -6.92
C GLU A 100 26.19 2.00 -8.46
N THR A 101 26.00 0.86 -9.12
CA THR A 101 26.00 0.74 -10.60
C THR A 101 24.62 0.98 -11.20
N GLY A 102 23.61 1.32 -10.38
CA GLY A 102 22.21 1.43 -10.82
C GLY A 102 21.60 0.06 -11.18
N ARG A 103 22.35 -1.04 -10.97
CA ARG A 103 21.80 -2.38 -11.06
C ARG A 103 21.03 -2.63 -9.78
N SER A 104 19.74 -2.69 -9.98
CA SER A 104 18.82 -3.17 -9.00
C SER A 104 19.27 -4.53 -8.43
N ARG A 105 19.42 -4.63 -7.11
CA ARG A 105 19.51 -5.93 -6.41
C ARG A 105 18.15 -6.68 -6.43
N LEU A 106 17.24 -6.26 -7.32
CA LEU A 106 15.79 -6.49 -7.37
C LEU A 106 15.44 -7.96 -7.23
N GLU A 107 16.15 -8.86 -7.89
CA GLU A 107 15.78 -10.29 -7.87
C GLU A 107 15.92 -10.92 -6.47
N ARG A 108 16.80 -10.40 -5.60
CA ARG A 108 17.09 -11.03 -4.31
C ARG A 108 16.35 -10.41 -3.13
N PHE A 109 15.87 -9.16 -3.25
CA PHE A 109 15.27 -8.43 -2.12
C PHE A 109 13.83 -7.94 -2.36
N TYR A 110 13.21 -8.25 -3.51
CA TYR A 110 11.81 -7.89 -3.77
C TYR A 110 10.86 -8.41 -2.68
N PHE A 111 11.09 -9.65 -2.25
CA PHE A 111 10.41 -10.26 -1.11
C PHE A 111 10.52 -9.41 0.16
N LEU A 112 11.73 -8.97 0.50
CA LEU A 112 11.99 -8.22 1.73
C LEU A 112 11.34 -6.84 1.67
N GLN A 113 11.43 -6.17 0.52
CA GLN A 113 10.78 -4.87 0.30
C GLN A 113 9.26 -4.98 0.44
N PHE A 114 8.65 -6.04 -0.13
CA PHE A 114 7.21 -6.29 0.02
C PHE A 114 6.82 -6.69 1.44
N LEU A 115 7.64 -7.49 2.13
CA LEU A 115 7.42 -7.87 3.52
C LEU A 115 7.38 -6.63 4.42
N ILE A 116 8.36 -5.73 4.27
CA ILE A 116 8.41 -4.47 5.03
C ILE A 116 7.20 -3.61 4.66
N ALA A 117 6.88 -3.45 3.38
CA ALA A 117 5.73 -2.66 2.92
C ALA A 117 4.41 -3.21 3.48
N GLY A 118 4.20 -4.52 3.42
CA GLY A 118 3.04 -5.22 3.97
C GLY A 118 2.95 -5.11 5.49
N PHE A 119 4.09 -5.17 6.18
CA PHE A 119 4.16 -4.94 7.62
C PHE A 119 3.73 -3.53 7.99
N VAL A 120 4.29 -2.51 7.33
CA VAL A 120 3.94 -1.11 7.56
C VAL A 120 2.47 -0.86 7.24
N ALA A 121 1.97 -1.36 6.11
CA ALA A 121 0.57 -1.25 5.71
C ALA A 121 -0.37 -1.89 6.74
N GLY A 122 -0.08 -3.12 7.17
CA GLY A 122 -0.86 -3.82 8.19
C GLY A 122 -0.87 -3.09 9.54
N LEU A 123 0.29 -2.58 9.97
CA LEU A 123 0.42 -1.82 11.21
C LEU A 123 -0.39 -0.52 11.14
N LEU A 124 -0.37 0.20 10.02
CA LEU A 124 -1.19 1.40 9.82
C LEU A 124 -2.69 1.10 9.96
N LEU A 125 -3.18 0.03 9.33
CA LEU A 125 -4.60 -0.37 9.44
C LEU A 125 -4.98 -0.70 10.89
N VAL A 126 -4.14 -1.46 11.59
CA VAL A 126 -4.36 -1.80 13.01
C VAL A 126 -4.39 -0.55 13.88
N VAL A 127 -3.44 0.38 13.69
CA VAL A 127 -3.37 1.64 14.45
C VAL A 127 -4.62 2.49 14.22
N ILE A 128 -5.07 2.65 12.97
CA ILE A 128 -6.28 3.41 12.66
C ILE A 128 -7.51 2.79 13.33
N GLU A 129 -7.61 1.46 13.32
CA GLU A 129 -8.73 0.76 13.95
C GLU A 129 -8.70 0.88 15.49
N LEU A 130 -7.51 0.86 16.11
CA LEU A 130 -7.33 1.14 17.53
C LEU A 130 -7.76 2.56 17.91
N ILE A 131 -7.34 3.56 17.13
CA ILE A 131 -7.72 4.96 17.33
C ILE A 131 -9.25 5.10 17.25
N LYS A 132 -9.88 4.51 16.24
CA LYS A 132 -11.34 4.50 16.09
C LYS A 132 -12.04 3.81 17.27
N SER A 133 -11.50 2.67 17.72
CA SER A 133 -12.08 1.93 18.86
C SER A 133 -12.02 2.75 20.15
N LYS A 134 -10.91 3.46 20.40
CA LYS A 134 -10.75 4.31 21.59
C LYS A 134 -11.74 5.49 21.58
N LYS A 135 -12.05 6.07 20.42
CA LYS A 135 -13.01 7.18 20.29
C LYS A 135 -14.47 6.76 20.49
N THR A 136 -14.79 5.47 20.32
CA THR A 136 -16.17 4.96 20.40
C THR A 136 -16.53 4.31 21.74
N ASN A 137 -15.59 4.28 22.68
CA ASN A 137 -15.80 3.92 24.10
C ASN A 137 -15.70 5.18 24.95
#